data_AF-A0AAV2HK22-F1
#
_entry.id   AF-A0AAV2HK22-F1
#
_cell.length_a   1.000
_cell.length_b   1.000
_cell.length_c   1.000
_cell.angle_alpha   90.00
_cell.angle_beta   90.00
_cell.angle_gamma   90.00
#
_symmetry.space_group_name_H-M   'P 1'
#
loop_
_entity.id
_entity.type
_entity.pdbx_description
1 polymer ?
#
loop_
_entity_poly.entity_id
_entity_poly.type
_entity_poly.pdbx_seq_one_letter_code
_entity_poly.pdbx_strand_id
1 'polypeptide(L)' 'LPVSQGQQFGGYHHLSSPDHKRVLTGSQADTVDKNIKVTLENRELWGKFHSLGTEMIITKTGR' A
#
# COMPACT_ATOMS: atom_id res chain seq x y z
N LEU A 1 -14.00 -22.19 46.02
CA LEU A 1 -13.69 -21.89 44.61
C LEU A 1 -13.80 -20.38 44.40
N PRO A 2 -12.71 -19.59 44.43
CA PRO A 2 -12.80 -18.19 44.02
C PRO A 2 -12.53 -18.08 42.51
N VAL A 3 -13.47 -17.43 41.81
CA VAL A 3 -13.44 -17.16 40.38
C VAL A 3 -12.45 -16.03 40.10
N SER A 4 -11.58 -16.24 39.12
CA SER A 4 -10.63 -15.26 38.62
C SER A 4 -11.27 -14.37 37.55
N GLN A 5 -10.72 -13.15 37.47
CA GLN A 5 -10.58 -12.32 36.26
C GLN A 5 -11.67 -11.25 36.01
N GLY A 6 -11.44 -10.06 36.58
CA GLY A 6 -11.93 -8.81 36.01
C GLY A 6 -11.09 -8.44 34.77
N GLN A 7 -11.77 -8.11 33.67
CA GLN A 7 -11.15 -7.52 32.47
C GLN A 7 -10.74 -6.08 32.79
N GLN A 8 -9.44 -5.78 32.69
CA GLN A 8 -8.94 -4.41 32.71
C GLN A 8 -8.80 -3.90 31.27
N PHE A 9 -9.60 -2.91 30.91
CA PHE A 9 -9.41 -2.08 29.73
C PHE A 9 -8.66 -0.82 30.13
N GLY A 10 -7.48 -0.58 29.56
CA GLY A 10 -6.81 0.72 29.68
C GLY A 10 -5.30 0.67 29.43
N GLY A 11 -4.83 1.37 28.38
CA GLY A 11 -3.40 1.57 28.17
C GLY A 11 -3.01 2.11 26.80
N TYR A 12 -3.57 3.23 26.35
CA TYR A 12 -2.92 3.99 25.27
C TYR A 12 -1.73 4.75 25.87
N HIS A 13 -0.55 4.16 25.78
CA HIS A 13 0.69 4.82 26.17
C HIS A 13 1.05 5.92 25.17
N HIS A 14 1.32 7.08 25.75
CA HIS A 14 1.67 8.34 25.10
C HIS A 14 3.12 8.33 24.57
N LEU A 15 3.31 9.20 23.59
CA LEU A 15 4.47 9.45 22.74
C LEU A 15 5.85 9.48 23.43
N SER A 16 6.83 8.86 22.78
CA SER A 16 8.26 9.25 22.78
C SER A 16 8.94 8.70 21.51
N SER A 17 9.14 9.56 20.49
CA SER A 17 9.88 9.23 19.24
C SER A 17 11.39 9.07 19.47
N PRO A 18 12.13 8.36 18.58
CA PRO A 18 12.78 9.10 17.49
C PRO A 18 12.76 8.38 16.13
N ASP A 19 12.71 9.16 15.06
CA ASP A 19 13.15 8.83 13.69
C ASP A 19 12.80 7.46 13.10
N HIS A 20 11.61 7.35 12.50
CA HIS A 20 11.41 6.48 11.32
C HIS A 20 11.74 7.24 10.03
N LYS A 21 12.73 8.15 10.05
CA LYS A 21 13.36 8.62 8.83
C LYS A 21 14.55 7.71 8.59
N ARG A 22 14.49 6.97 7.46
CA ARG A 22 15.63 6.35 6.76
C ARG A 22 15.96 4.90 7.13
N VAL A 23 15.13 3.96 6.67
CA VAL A 23 15.62 2.72 6.02
C VAL A 23 14.68 2.37 4.84
N LEU A 24 14.70 3.19 3.79
CA LEU A 24 14.34 2.74 2.43
C LEU A 24 15.52 2.94 1.47
N THR A 25 16.75 3.01 2.01
CA THR A 25 17.96 2.79 1.19
C THR A 25 18.29 1.31 1.20
N GLY A 26 17.29 0.49 0.86
CA GLY A 26 17.58 -0.79 0.26
C GLY A 26 17.96 -0.46 -1.16
N SER A 27 19.26 -0.47 -1.45
CA SER A 27 19.77 -0.56 -2.81
C SER A 27 19.29 -1.88 -3.40
N GLN A 28 18.01 -1.96 -3.75
CA GLN A 28 17.51 -2.98 -4.65
C GLN A 28 18.11 -2.58 -5.99
N ALA A 29 19.32 -3.07 -6.25
CA ALA A 29 19.84 -3.10 -7.58
C ALA A 29 18.78 -3.85 -8.38
N ASP A 30 17.97 -3.08 -9.10
CA ASP A 30 16.91 -3.58 -9.94
C ASP A 30 17.56 -4.59 -10.89
N THR A 31 17.40 -5.88 -10.58
CA THR A 31 17.65 -6.97 -11.52
C THR A 31 16.53 -6.87 -12.56
N VAL A 32 16.58 -5.81 -13.37
CA VAL A 32 15.74 -5.64 -14.54
C VAL A 32 16.27 -6.63 -15.55
N ASP A 33 15.63 -7.79 -15.61
CA ASP A 33 15.84 -8.75 -16.67
C ASP A 33 15.52 -8.08 -18.00
N LYS A 34 16.57 -7.76 -18.75
CA LYS A 34 16.51 -7.03 -20.03
C LYS A 34 15.73 -7.77 -21.12
N ASN A 35 15.43 -9.04 -20.88
CA ASN A 35 14.73 -9.93 -21.80
C ASN A 35 13.21 -9.92 -21.59
N ILE A 36 12.70 -9.33 -20.51
CA ILE A 36 11.27 -9.21 -20.28
C ILE A 36 10.69 -8.17 -21.24
N LYS A 37 9.65 -8.57 -21.99
CA LYS A 37 8.90 -7.71 -22.88
C LYS A 37 7.45 -7.64 -22.41
N VAL A 38 6.92 -6.43 -22.33
CA VAL A 38 5.52 -6.18 -21.94
C VAL A 38 4.90 -5.26 -22.98
N THR A 39 3.69 -5.59 -23.42
CA THR A 39 2.87 -4.76 -24.31
C THR A 39 1.61 -4.31 -23.58
N LEU A 40 1.22 -3.06 -23.79
CA LEU A 40 -0.05 -2.54 -23.28
C LEU A 40 -1.13 -2.76 -24.33
N GLU A 41 -2.03 -3.70 -24.05
CA GLU A 41 -3.22 -3.90 -24.87
C GLU A 41 -4.13 -2.67 -24.81
N ASN A 42 -4.77 -2.36 -25.94
CA ASN A 42 -5.67 -1.22 -26.11
C ASN A 42 -5.04 0.15 -25.74
N ARG A 43 -3.75 0.34 -26.04
CA ARG A 43 -3.00 1.57 -25.73
C ARG A 43 -3.69 2.86 -26.17
N GLU A 44 -4.33 2.88 -27.34
CA GLU A 44 -5.04 4.07 -27.83
C GLU A 44 -6.23 4.46 -26.94
N LEU A 45 -6.98 3.46 -26.44
CA LEU A 45 -8.08 3.68 -25.53
C LEU A 45 -7.58 4.25 -24.20
N TRP A 46 -6.53 3.63 -23.64
CA TRP A 46 -5.86 4.14 -22.45
C TRP A 46 -5.35 5.58 -22.63
N GLY A 47 -4.84 5.92 -23.82
CA GLY A 47 -4.41 7.28 -24.15
C GLY A 47 -5.55 8.31 -24.08
N LYS A 48 -6.75 7.95 -24.54
CA LYS A 48 -7.93 8.83 -24.47
C LYS A 48 -8.34 9.11 -23.03
N PHE A 49 -8.43 8.07 -22.19
CA PHE A 49 -8.70 8.25 -20.76
C PHE A 49 -7.61 9.08 -20.06
N HIS A 50 -6.34 8.82 -20.38
CA HIS A 50 -5.23 9.57 -19.80
C HIS A 50 -5.28 11.07 -20.13
N SER A 51 -5.65 11.44 -21.37
CA SER A 51 -5.77 12.85 -21.77
C SER A 51 -6.84 13.65 -21.01
N LEU A 52 -7.85 12.97 -20.47
CA LEU A 52 -8.96 13.58 -19.73
C LEU A 52 -8.78 13.48 -18.22
N GLY A 53 -7.85 12.65 -17.76
CA GLY A 53 -7.75 12.19 -16.37
C GLY A 53 -8.45 10.84 -16.22
N THR A 54 -7.64 9.79 -16.07
CA THR A 54 -8.18 8.44 -15.83
C THR A 54 -8.69 8.35 -14.40
N GLU A 55 -9.99 8.09 -14.24
CA GLU A 55 -10.64 7.83 -12.95
C GLU A 55 -11.09 6.36 -12.87
N MET A 56 -11.00 5.78 -11.67
CA MET A 56 -11.40 4.39 -11.41
C MET A 56 -12.44 4.37 -10.30
N ILE A 57 -13.53 3.65 -10.53
CA ILE A 57 -14.59 3.51 -9.53
C ILE A 57 -14.20 2.40 -8.55
N ILE A 58 -14.46 2.60 -7.26
CA ILE A 58 -14.34 1.57 -6.23
C ILE A 58 -15.68 1.49 -5.50
N THR A 59 -16.13 0.27 -5.18
CA THR A 59 -17.32 0.10 -4.33
C THR A 59 -17.05 -0.92 -3.24
N LYS A 60 -17.94 -0.93 -2.24
CA LYS A 60 -17.91 -1.89 -1.13
C LYS A 60 -17.85 -3.35 -1.59
N THR A 61 -18.47 -3.68 -2.72
CA THR A 61 -18.52 -5.05 -3.26
C THR A 61 -17.53 -5.31 -4.39
N GLY A 62 -16.73 -4.32 -4.79
CA GLY A 62 -15.81 -4.39 -5.92
C GLY A 62 -16.32 -3.70 -7.19
N ARG A 63 -15.45 -3.60 -8.19
CA ARG A 63 -15.74 -3.10 -9.54
C ARG A 63 -14.99 -3.95 -10.55
#